data_AF-A0AAD5M3F4-F1
#
_entry.id   AF-A0AAD5M3F4-F1
#
_cell.length_a   1.000
_cell.length_b   1.000
_cell.length_c   1.000
_cell.angle_alpha   90.00
_cell.angle_beta   90.00
_cell.angle_gamma   90.00
#
_symmetry.space_group_name_H-M   'P 1'
#
loop_
_entity.id
_entity.type
_entity.pdbx_description
1 polymer ?
#
loop_
_entity_poly.entity_id
_entity_poly.type
_entity_poly.pdbx_seq_one_letter_code
_entity_poly.pdbx_strand_id
1 'polypeptide(L)' 'MWFSNYRQRLQLLVIIFFTFIAFAAAEEAWMPWATLVIFLSMFLVADLLFLDDSQFQYNPDYKNWIRATDPKY' A
#
# COMPACT_ATOMS: atom_id res chain seq x y z
N MET A 1 -8.13 -9.19 2.32
CA MET A 1 -6.90 -8.40 2.20
C MET A 1 -5.71 -9.29 2.52
N TRP A 2 -5.15 -9.91 1.50
CA TRP A 2 -3.86 -10.60 1.60
C TRP A 2 -2.90 -9.85 0.69
N PHE A 3 -1.61 -9.80 1.01
CA PHE A 3 -0.58 -9.13 0.20
C PHE A 3 -0.37 -9.90 -1.13
N SER A 4 -1.38 -9.91 -2.00
CA SER A 4 -1.33 -10.61 -3.29
C SER A 4 -0.39 -9.89 -4.25
N ASN A 5 -0.34 -8.57 -4.15
CA ASN A 5 0.33 -7.73 -5.14
C ASN A 5 1.84 -7.72 -4.89
N TYR A 6 2.61 -7.97 -5.95
CA TYR A 6 4.08 -7.98 -5.89
C TYR A 6 4.66 -6.66 -5.36
N ARG A 7 4.03 -5.53 -5.70
CA ARG A 7 4.36 -4.20 -5.18
C ARG A 7 4.28 -4.13 -3.64
N GLN A 8 3.20 -4.61 -3.04
CA GLN A 8 2.99 -4.59 -1.59
C GLN A 8 4.00 -5.51 -0.87
N ARG A 9 4.36 -6.64 -1.48
CA ARG A 9 5.40 -7.53 -0.95
C ARG A 9 6.77 -6.87 -0.93
N LEU A 10 7.12 -6.12 -1.99
CA LEU A 10 8.35 -5.34 -2.02
C LEU A 10 8.34 -4.23 -0.97
N GLN A 11 7.23 -3.50 -0.81
CA GLN A 11 7.10 -2.48 0.23
C GLN A 11 7.29 -3.06 1.62
N LEU A 12 6.67 -4.22 1.92
CA LEU A 12 6.86 -4.93 3.18
C LEU A 12 8.33 -5.33 3.42
N LEU A 13 9.01 -5.86 2.40
CA LEU A 13 10.42 -6.24 2.51
C LEU A 13 11.27 -5.02 2.87
N VAL A 14 11.05 -3.89 2.20
CA VAL A 14 11.75 -2.62 2.47
C VAL A 14 11.46 -2.11 3.89
N ILE A 15 10.21 -2.16 4.35
CA ILE A 15 9.83 -1.78 5.73
C ILE A 15 10.56 -2.65 6.76
N ILE A 16 10.56 -3.97 6.57
CA ILE A 16 11.23 -4.90 7.47
C ILE A 16 12.73 -4.63 7.50
N PHE A 17 13.35 -4.41 6.33
CA PHE A 17 14.77 -4.08 6.22
C PHE A 17 15.14 -2.80 6.98
N PHE A 18 14.40 -1.70 6.78
CA PHE A 18 14.66 -0.45 7.49
C PHE A 18 14.32 -0.52 8.98
N THR A 19 13.41 -1.41 9.38
CA THR A 19 13.15 -1.70 10.79
C THR A 19 14.40 -2.29 11.45
N PHE A 20 15.07 -3.25 10.80
CA PHE A 20 16.35 -3.78 11.30
C PHE A 20 17.44 -2.70 11.35
N ILE A 21 17.51 -1.80 10.36
CA ILE A 21 18.45 -0.67 10.37
C ILE A 21 18.16 0.27 11.55
N ALA A 22 16.89 0.57 11.82
CA ALA A 22 16.51 1.44 12.94
C ALA A 22 16.96 0.85 14.29
N PHE A 23 16.82 -0.47 14.46
CA PHE A 23 17.33 -1.19 15.64
C PHE A 23 18.86 -1.26 15.68
N ALA A 24 19.53 -1.45 14.55
CA ALA A 24 20.99 -1.46 14.50
C ALA A 24 21.58 -0.07 14.83
N ALA A 25 20.87 1.00 14.51
CA ALA A 25 21.24 2.39 14.81
C ALA A 25 20.69 2.90 16.16
N ALA A 26 20.36 2.00 17.09
CA ALA A 26 19.66 2.28 18.34
C ALA A 26 20.24 3.44 19.18
N GLU A 27 21.57 3.64 19.17
CA GLU A 27 22.21 4.63 20.04
C GLU A 27 22.32 6.02 19.41
N GLU A 28 22.59 6.12 18.10
CA GLU A 28 22.95 7.40 17.47
C GLU A 28 21.86 7.99 16.56
N ALA A 29 21.09 7.15 15.88
CA ALA A 29 20.24 7.61 14.77
C ALA A 29 18.93 6.84 14.63
N TRP A 30 18.45 6.16 15.66
CA TRP A 30 17.21 5.38 15.58
C TRP A 30 15.98 6.23 15.24
N MET A 31 15.92 7.49 15.69
CA MET A 31 14.77 8.38 15.49
C MET A 31 14.48 8.67 14.01
N PRO A 32 15.44 9.13 13.18
CA PRO A 32 15.18 9.34 11.75
C PRO A 32 14.85 8.03 11.02
N TRP A 33 15.47 6.91 11.38
CA TRP A 33 15.16 5.61 10.78
C TRP A 33 13.76 5.12 11.14
N ALA A 34 13.34 5.27 12.39
CA ALA A 34 11.98 4.97 12.84
C ALA A 34 10.95 5.86 12.13
N THR A 35 11.27 7.15 11.96
CA THR A 35 10.41 8.09 11.22
C THR A 35 10.24 7.63 9.76
N LEU A 36 11.33 7.22 9.10
CA LEU A 36 11.28 6.67 7.75
C LEU A 36 10.42 5.39 7.68
N VAL A 37 10.55 4.47 8.64
CA VAL A 37 9.73 3.27 8.72
C VAL A 37 8.24 3.62 8.88
N ILE A 38 7.91 4.62 9.70
CA ILE A 38 6.53 5.11 9.87
C ILE A 38 5.97 5.61 8.53
N PHE A 39 6.69 6.46 7.82
CA PHE A 39 6.21 6.97 6.52
C PHE A 39 6.04 5.85 5.48
N LEU A 40 6.99 4.90 5.41
CA LEU A 40 6.85 3.74 4.53
C LEU A 40 5.63 2.89 4.89
N SER A 41 5.34 2.74 6.19
CA SER A 41 4.15 2.02 6.66
C SER A 41 2.85 2.73 6.26
N MET A 42 2.83 4.06 6.30
CA MET A 42 1.68 4.86 5.82
C MET A 42 1.46 4.67 4.32
N PHE A 43 2.54 4.60 3.52
CA PHE A 43 2.41 4.32 2.09
C PHE A 43 1.86 2.92 1.82
N LEU A 44 2.28 1.91 2.59
CA LEU A 44 1.71 0.57 2.47
C LEU A 44 0.21 0.57 2.82
N VAL A 45 -0.20 1.29 3.87
CA VAL A 45 -1.62 1.44 4.22
C VAL A 45 -2.39 2.11 3.09
N ALA A 46 -1.85 3.19 2.50
CA ALA A 46 -2.48 3.83 1.35
C ALA A 46 -2.57 2.89 0.13
N ASP A 47 -1.53 2.09 -0.12
CA ASP A 47 -1.51 1.11 -1.22
C ASP A 47 -2.57 0.02 -1.03
N LEU A 48 -2.75 -0.46 0.20
CA LEU A 48 -3.78 -1.46 0.53
C LEU A 48 -5.19 -0.90 0.39
N LEU A 49 -5.42 0.37 0.76
CA LEU A 49 -6.75 0.97 0.79
C LEU A 49 -7.21 1.49 -0.58
N PHE A 50 -6.29 2.03 -1.38
CA PHE A 50 -6.66 2.82 -2.57
C PHE A 50 -6.12 2.28 -3.89
N LEU A 51 -5.16 1.35 -3.87
CA LEU A 51 -4.46 0.89 -5.07
C LEU A 51 -4.59 -0.62 -5.28
N ASP A 52 -5.68 -1.20 -4.76
CA ASP A 52 -6.06 -2.58 -5.07
C ASP A 52 -6.55 -2.70 -6.53
N ASP A 53 -6.32 -3.86 -7.13
CA ASP A 53 -6.60 -4.10 -8.55
C ASP A 53 -8.11 -4.03 -8.86
N SER A 54 -8.95 -4.16 -7.81
CA SER A 54 -10.40 -4.07 -7.89
C SER A 54 -10.94 -2.62 -7.94
N GLN A 55 -10.14 -1.64 -7.51
CA GLN A 55 -10.61 -0.26 -7.28
C GLN A 55 -10.60 0.59 -8.56
N PHE A 56 -9.64 0.39 -9.47
CA PHE A 56 -9.56 1.12 -10.74
C PHE A 56 -10.07 0.26 -11.90
N GLN A 57 -11.39 0.24 -12.10
CA GLN A 57 -11.98 -0.35 -13.30
C GLN A 57 -12.24 0.75 -14.34
N TYR A 58 -11.25 0.94 -15.23
CA TYR A 58 -11.47 1.80 -16.40
C TYR A 58 -12.51 1.15 -17.33
N ASN A 59 -13.70 1.75 -17.43
CA ASN A 59 -14.74 1.33 -18.35
C ASN A 59 -14.99 2.43 -19.39
N PRO A 60 -14.57 2.25 -20.66
CA PRO A 60 -14.74 3.26 -21.69
C PRO A 60 -16.20 3.40 -22.15
N ASP A 61 -17.08 2.43 -21.86
CA ASP A 61 -18.50 2.48 -22.20
C ASP A 61 -19.37 2.76 -20.96
N TYR A 62 -19.90 3.98 -20.89
CA TYR A 62 -20.78 4.43 -19.81
C TYR A 62 -21.99 3.50 -19.59
N LYS A 63 -22.54 2.89 -20.65
CA LYS A 63 -23.71 1.99 -20.52
C LYS A 63 -23.36 0.71 -19.75
N ASN A 64 -22.14 0.20 -19.90
CA ASN A 64 -21.69 -0.99 -19.17
C ASN A 64 -21.37 -0.66 -17.72
N TRP A 65 -20.84 0.54 -17.46
CA TRP A 65 -20.63 1.02 -16.09
C TRP A 65 -21.97 1.13 -15.34
N ILE A 66 -22.99 1.75 -15.95
CA ILE A 66 -24.29 1.97 -15.30
C ILE A 66 -24.98 0.65 -14.92
N ARG A 67 -24.87 -0.39 -15.76
CA ARG A 67 -25.42 -1.73 -15.46
C ARG A 67 -24.72 -2.42 -14.31
N ALA A 68 -23.44 -2.13 -14.09
CA ALA A 68 -22.67 -2.72 -13.01
C ALA A 68 -22.86 -1.99 -11.67
N THR A 69 -23.24 -0.71 -11.70
CA THR A 69 -23.34 0.15 -10.51
C THR A 69 -24.76 0.46 -10.06
N ASP A 70 -25.76 0.41 -10.95
CA ASP A 70 -27.15 0.69 -10.62
C ASP A 70 -27.95 -0.62 -10.40
N PRO A 71 -28.47 -0.88 -9.18
CA PRO A 71 -29.26 -2.09 -8.90
C PRO A 71 -30.62 -2.16 -9.60
N LYS A 72 -31.05 -1.11 -10.34
CA LYS A 72 -32.28 -1.10 -11.14
C LYS A 72 -32.12 -1.60 -12.58
N TYR A 73 -30.92 -1.99 -13.01
CA TYR A 73 -30.64 -2.52 -14.34
C TYR A 73 -30.16 -3.97 -14.34
#